data_AF-A0A9D8P7Y1-F1
#
_entry.id   AF-A0A9D8P7Y1-F1
#
_cell.length_a   1.000
_cell.length_b   1.000
_cell.length_c   1.000
_cell.angle_alpha   90.00
_cell.angle_beta   90.00
_cell.angle_gamma   90.00
#
_symmetry.space_group_name_H-M   'P 1'
#
loop_
_entity.id
_entity.type
_entity.pdbx_description
1 polymer ?
#
loop_
_entity_poly.entity_id
_entity_poly.type
_entity_poly.pdbx_seq_one_letter_code
_entity_poly.pdbx_strand_id
1 'polypeptide(L)'
;MRPCNLRTCWPLGPRLLGIGVAAAYFATGVARAECKGLLRGSIVVEVNGCKQIDPEKVFDLSKERYAWIAGLDPAGKKQVFDSYRGLFVKSKVLISSATAQGFNTETNSLAGQTVYMFVPPPTSLTCESTNFKRLSATLQQVCCEGGGNAPCLLDTSYTLANAQLAKAGGVSQARVKAKKSAVYNQAMTAFNSRKFKVAAREFEKARANGDLDITGYYRLGESYRYLDQCRDALAPLKYVYDQVQARQVWADEDDAARQAVLLLARCHAKMNDPEAATYILNGYLNEPAKYQKEINEGLNHKDFGWIHTSREYVDFAKNARLKLRDLPAQPK
;
A
#
# COMPACT_ATOMS: atom_id res chain seq x y z
N MET A 1 -34.51 35.11 -27.64
CA MET A 1 -34.73 36.55 -27.92
C MET A 1 -34.47 37.34 -26.65
N ARG A 2 -33.54 38.29 -26.76
CA ARG A 2 -33.19 39.48 -25.96
C ARG A 2 -33.13 39.44 -24.41
N PRO A 3 -32.10 40.10 -23.83
CA PRO A 3 -31.79 40.14 -22.40
C PRO A 3 -32.40 41.38 -21.72
N CYS A 4 -32.52 41.36 -20.39
CA CYS A 4 -32.76 42.58 -19.61
C CYS A 4 -31.44 43.18 -19.14
N ASN A 5 -31.33 44.48 -19.38
CA ASN A 5 -30.17 45.33 -19.21
C ASN A 5 -30.48 46.44 -18.20
N LEU A 6 -29.42 46.93 -17.57
CA LEU A 6 -29.27 48.10 -16.68
C LEU A 6 -30.25 49.28 -16.86
N ARG A 7 -30.65 49.92 -15.74
CA ARG A 7 -30.54 51.38 -15.45
C ARG A 7 -31.33 51.79 -14.19
N THR A 8 -30.65 52.24 -13.12
CA THR A 8 -30.41 53.65 -12.66
C THR A 8 -31.46 54.21 -11.71
N CYS A 9 -31.03 54.58 -10.50
CA CYS A 9 -31.46 55.79 -9.76
C CYS A 9 -30.37 56.17 -8.73
N TRP A 10 -29.82 57.38 -8.90
CA TRP A 10 -29.13 58.26 -7.92
C TRP A 10 -30.04 59.52 -7.78
N PRO A 11 -29.85 60.53 -6.89
CA PRO A 11 -28.71 60.88 -6.01
C PRO A 11 -29.08 61.53 -4.62
N LEU A 12 -28.05 62.07 -3.92
CA LEU A 12 -28.01 63.13 -2.85
C LEU A 12 -28.45 62.71 -1.42
N GLY A 13 -27.73 62.91 -0.30
CA GLY A 13 -26.53 63.63 0.20
C GLY A 13 -26.66 63.64 1.76
N PRO A 14 -25.93 64.42 2.60
CA PRO A 14 -24.53 64.82 2.65
C PRO A 14 -23.78 64.40 3.96
N ARG A 15 -22.44 64.53 3.90
CA ARG A 15 -21.45 64.87 4.95
C ARG A 15 -21.80 64.64 6.44
N LEU A 16 -21.04 63.75 7.08
CA LEU A 16 -20.54 63.96 8.45
C LEU A 16 -19.05 63.58 8.52
N LEU A 17 -18.25 64.57 8.91
CA LEU A 17 -16.84 64.45 9.27
C LEU A 17 -16.71 63.62 10.55
N GLY A 18 -15.95 62.53 10.47
CA GLY A 18 -15.47 61.78 11.62
C GLY A 18 -14.03 61.39 11.37
N ILE A 19 -13.10 62.14 11.95
CA ILE A 19 -11.66 61.83 11.98
C ILE A 19 -11.50 60.59 12.85
N GLY A 20 -11.47 59.42 12.21
CA GLY A 20 -11.09 58.15 12.81
C GLY A 20 -9.71 57.77 12.31
N VAL A 21 -8.75 57.72 13.23
CA VAL A 21 -7.38 57.26 13.00
C VAL A 21 -7.42 55.88 12.35
N ALA A 22 -7.14 55.81 11.06
CA ALA A 22 -6.91 54.57 10.35
C ALA A 22 -5.54 54.03 10.78
N ALA A 23 -5.51 53.30 11.88
CA ALA A 23 -4.49 52.28 12.07
C ALA A 23 -4.76 51.19 11.02
N ALA A 24 -4.19 51.39 9.83
CA ALA A 24 -4.06 50.36 8.83
C ALA A 24 -3.14 49.28 9.40
N TYR A 25 -3.71 48.39 10.22
CA TYR A 25 -3.20 47.05 10.32
C TYR A 25 -3.28 46.48 8.90
N PHE A 26 -2.13 46.43 8.25
CA PHE A 26 -1.88 45.49 7.17
C PHE A 26 -2.15 44.10 7.76
N ALA A 27 -3.41 43.70 7.75
CA ALA A 27 -3.77 42.30 7.68
C ALA A 27 -3.21 41.84 6.33
N THR A 28 -1.94 41.44 6.34
CA THR A 28 -1.39 40.58 5.31
C THR A 28 -2.28 39.35 5.31
N GLY A 29 -3.21 39.33 4.35
CA GLY A 29 -3.94 38.16 3.96
C GLY A 29 -2.92 37.15 3.43
N VAL A 30 -2.26 36.43 4.33
CA VAL A 30 -1.83 35.08 4.03
C VAL A 30 -3.14 34.36 3.76
N ALA A 31 -3.41 34.10 2.48
CA ALA A 31 -4.51 33.25 2.07
C ALA A 31 -4.43 31.99 2.96
N ARG A 32 -5.35 31.90 3.93
CA ARG A 32 -5.55 30.70 4.74
C ARG A 32 -6.01 29.65 3.74
N ALA A 33 -5.08 28.81 3.30
CA ALA A 33 -5.37 27.69 2.45
C ALA A 33 -6.25 26.75 3.28
N GLU A 34 -7.57 26.88 3.10
CA GLU A 34 -8.57 26.05 3.75
C GLU A 34 -8.13 24.60 3.69
N CYS A 35 -8.05 23.97 4.86
CA CYS A 35 -7.70 22.56 4.99
C CYS A 35 -8.85 21.65 4.50
N LYS A 36 -9.24 21.82 3.24
CA LYS A 36 -10.29 21.07 2.57
C LYS A 36 -9.68 19.78 2.01
N GLY A 37 -9.94 18.68 2.71
CA GLY A 37 -9.57 17.33 2.28
C GLY A 37 -8.62 16.62 3.23
N LEU A 38 -9.04 16.33 4.45
CA LEU A 38 -8.25 15.50 5.37
C LEU A 38 -8.22 14.06 4.85
N LEU A 39 -7.09 13.61 4.31
CA LEU A 39 -6.87 12.21 3.96
C LEU A 39 -6.75 11.37 5.24
N ARG A 40 -7.68 10.43 5.42
CA ARG A 40 -7.64 9.45 6.52
C ARG A 40 -8.00 8.06 6.05
N GLY A 41 -7.25 7.06 6.50
CA GLY A 41 -7.56 5.65 6.26
C GLY A 41 -6.37 4.74 6.45
N SER A 42 -6.55 3.46 6.21
CA SER A 42 -5.47 2.48 6.38
C SER A 42 -4.45 2.60 5.26
N ILE A 43 -3.17 2.46 5.61
CA ILE A 43 -2.07 2.53 4.67
C ILE A 43 -1.06 1.43 4.97
N VAL A 44 -0.47 0.89 3.91
CA VAL A 44 0.72 0.05 3.99
C VAL A 44 1.82 0.74 3.21
N VAL A 45 2.97 0.91 3.84
CA VAL A 45 4.12 1.59 3.25
C VAL A 45 5.38 0.76 3.36
N GLU A 46 6.28 0.93 2.40
CA GLU A 46 7.64 0.40 2.41
C GLU A 46 8.56 1.54 2.87
N VAL A 47 9.23 1.34 4.01
CA VAL A 47 10.13 2.35 4.57
C VAL A 47 11.44 2.32 3.79
N ASN A 48 11.70 3.40 3.05
CA ASN A 48 12.92 3.59 2.26
C ASN A 48 13.99 4.39 3.02
N GLY A 49 13.61 4.98 4.15
CA GLY A 49 14.51 5.64 5.07
C GLY A 49 13.76 6.03 6.33
N CYS A 50 14.47 6.03 7.45
CA CYS A 50 13.93 6.45 8.73
C CYS A 50 14.92 7.33 9.49
N LYS A 51 14.40 8.11 10.43
CA LYS A 51 15.19 8.92 11.37
C LYS A 51 14.45 8.98 12.71
N GLN A 52 15.12 8.58 13.78
CA GLN A 52 14.63 8.85 15.13
C GLN A 52 14.73 10.36 15.39
N ILE A 53 13.64 10.98 15.85
CA ILE A 53 13.63 12.42 16.10
C ILE A 53 14.13 12.69 17.53
N ASP A 54 15.22 13.44 17.59
CA ASP A 54 15.76 14.08 18.78
C ASP A 54 15.42 15.59 18.68
N PRO A 55 14.27 16.03 19.21
CA PRO A 55 13.72 17.36 18.97
C PRO A 55 14.67 18.47 19.42
N GLU A 56 15.46 18.25 20.47
CA GLU A 56 16.50 19.18 20.93
C GLU A 56 17.56 19.46 19.87
N LYS A 57 17.85 18.49 18.99
CA LYS A 57 18.81 18.64 17.89
C LYS A 57 18.15 19.03 16.57
N VAL A 58 16.87 18.69 16.39
CA VAL A 58 16.14 18.98 15.15
C VAL A 58 15.65 20.42 15.12
N PHE A 59 15.20 20.97 16.25
CA PHE A 59 14.65 22.32 16.33
C PHE A 59 15.72 23.33 16.75
N ASP A 60 16.21 24.08 15.77
CA ASP A 60 17.13 25.19 15.99
C ASP A 60 16.37 26.43 16.49
N LEU A 61 16.29 26.60 17.82
CA LEU A 61 15.54 27.69 18.45
C LEU A 61 16.01 29.10 18.08
N SER A 62 17.16 29.24 17.40
CA SER A 62 17.60 30.53 16.85
C SER A 62 16.83 30.94 15.59
N LYS A 63 16.16 29.99 14.92
CA LYS A 63 15.35 30.26 13.73
C LYS A 63 13.99 30.81 14.10
N GLU A 64 13.54 31.82 13.34
CA GLU A 64 12.27 32.51 13.53
C GLU A 64 11.06 31.54 13.66
N ARG A 65 11.02 30.49 12.83
CA ARG A 65 9.97 29.45 12.87
C ARG A 65 9.83 28.75 14.22
N TYR A 66 10.89 28.69 15.02
CA TYR A 66 10.92 28.01 16.32
C TYR A 66 11.03 28.99 17.50
N ALA A 67 11.06 30.31 17.25
CA ALA A 67 11.24 31.33 18.28
C ALA A 67 10.14 31.28 19.35
N TRP A 68 8.91 30.90 18.99
CA TRP A 68 7.81 30.74 19.94
C TRP A 68 8.07 29.61 20.96
N ILE A 69 8.77 28.53 20.56
CA ILE A 69 9.18 27.45 21.46
C ILE A 69 10.17 27.98 22.50
N ALA A 70 11.07 28.87 22.09
CA ALA A 70 12.03 29.50 23.00
C ALA A 70 11.33 30.33 24.10
N GLY A 71 10.17 30.92 23.79
CA GLY A 71 9.34 31.69 24.71
C GLY A 71 8.49 30.86 25.68
N LEU A 72 8.39 29.53 25.49
CA LEU A 72 7.68 28.65 26.41
C LEU A 72 8.45 28.47 27.73
N ASP A 73 7.68 28.23 28.80
CA ASP A 73 8.23 27.79 30.08
C ASP A 73 8.82 26.35 29.97
N PRO A 74 9.60 25.89 30.96
CA PRO A 74 10.23 24.56 30.89
C PRO A 74 9.22 23.41 30.68
N ALA A 75 8.03 23.52 31.27
CA ALA A 75 6.97 22.51 31.13
C ALA A 75 6.42 22.48 29.69
N GLY A 76 6.11 23.64 29.10
CA GLY A 76 5.64 23.76 27.73
C GLY A 76 6.67 23.30 26.71
N LYS A 77 7.95 23.66 26.89
CA LYS A 77 9.04 23.16 26.03
C LYS A 77 9.12 21.64 26.05
N LYS A 78 9.09 21.05 27.24
CA LYS A 78 9.11 19.60 27.42
C LYS A 78 7.93 18.94 26.72
N GLN A 79 6.72 19.49 26.86
CA GLN A 79 5.52 18.96 26.20
C GLN A 79 5.62 18.98 24.68
N VAL A 80 6.10 20.10 24.10
CA VAL A 80 6.31 20.21 22.65
C VAL A 80 7.33 19.17 22.21
N PHE A 81 8.51 19.14 22.81
CA PHE A 81 9.56 18.19 22.43
C PHE A 81 9.11 16.73 22.56
N ASP A 82 8.47 16.36 23.66
CA ASP A 82 7.98 14.99 23.86
C ASP A 82 6.97 14.57 22.78
N SER A 83 6.15 15.49 22.26
CA SER A 83 5.23 15.19 21.14
C SER A 83 5.94 14.86 19.82
N TYR A 84 7.19 15.33 19.65
CA TYR A 84 8.01 15.09 18.47
C TYR A 84 9.02 13.95 18.64
N ARG A 85 9.15 13.34 19.82
CA ARG A 85 10.04 12.17 20.09
C ARG A 85 9.52 10.87 19.47
N GLY A 86 9.25 10.91 18.17
CA GLY A 86 8.77 9.79 17.39
C GLY A 86 9.77 9.37 16.31
N LEU A 87 9.23 8.70 15.30
CA LEU A 87 9.99 8.25 14.14
C LEU A 87 9.54 9.02 12.89
N PHE A 88 10.48 9.62 12.19
CA PHE A 88 10.24 10.15 10.85
C PHE A 88 10.57 9.07 9.82
N VAL A 89 9.67 8.86 8.87
CA VAL A 89 9.83 7.83 7.82
C VAL A 89 9.61 8.43 6.43
N LYS A 90 10.55 8.14 5.52
CA LYS A 90 10.38 8.31 4.07
C LYS A 90 9.93 6.97 3.54
N SER A 91 8.72 6.91 2.99
CA SER A 91 8.14 5.64 2.60
C SER A 91 7.47 5.69 1.24
N LYS A 92 7.53 4.60 0.49
CA LYS A 92 6.70 4.40 -0.68
C LYS A 92 5.37 3.81 -0.23
N VAL A 93 4.27 4.45 -0.61
CA VAL A 93 2.93 3.94 -0.33
C VAL A 93 2.65 2.76 -1.24
N LEU A 94 2.29 1.63 -0.66
CA LEU A 94 2.03 0.40 -1.38
C LEU A 94 0.53 0.19 -1.53
N ILE A 95 -0.23 0.45 -0.46
CA ILE A 95 -1.69 0.36 -0.44
C ILE A 95 -2.21 1.56 0.35
N SER A 96 -3.27 2.21 -0.14
CA SER A 96 -3.94 3.30 0.58
C SER A 96 -5.45 3.17 0.46
N SER A 97 -6.11 2.89 1.58
CA SER A 97 -7.56 3.11 1.70
C SER A 97 -7.87 4.49 2.28
N ALA A 98 -6.91 5.43 2.22
CA ALA A 98 -7.13 6.79 2.66
C ALA A 98 -8.20 7.45 1.79
N THR A 99 -9.19 8.04 2.44
CA THR A 99 -10.27 8.79 1.82
C THR A 99 -10.10 10.26 2.15
N ALA A 100 -10.31 11.14 1.17
CA ALA A 100 -10.36 12.57 1.40
C ALA A 100 -11.70 12.93 2.04
N GLN A 101 -11.70 13.44 3.26
CA GLN A 101 -12.93 13.95 3.86
C GLN A 101 -13.37 15.25 3.16
N GLY A 102 -14.58 15.26 2.58
CA GLY A 102 -15.21 16.46 2.03
C GLY A 102 -15.32 16.53 0.49
N PHE A 103 -14.74 15.56 -0.24
CA PHE A 103 -14.93 15.40 -1.69
C PHE A 103 -15.13 13.92 -2.03
N ASN A 104 -15.56 13.63 -3.27
CA ASN A 104 -15.81 12.28 -3.78
C ASN A 104 -14.74 11.28 -3.28
N THR A 105 -15.18 10.15 -2.74
CA THR A 105 -14.30 9.11 -2.19
C THR A 105 -13.39 8.53 -3.27
N GLU A 106 -12.19 9.09 -3.43
CA GLU A 106 -11.12 8.45 -4.17
C GLU A 106 -10.40 7.46 -3.24
N THR A 107 -10.67 6.17 -3.45
CA THR A 107 -9.88 5.09 -2.85
C THR A 107 -8.56 4.96 -3.60
N ASN A 108 -7.43 4.74 -2.90
CA ASN A 108 -6.07 4.59 -3.45
C ASN A 108 -5.34 5.86 -3.94
N SER A 109 -5.76 7.06 -3.55
CA SER A 109 -5.17 8.33 -4.02
C SER A 109 -3.64 8.47 -3.83
N LEU A 110 -3.05 7.77 -2.87
CA LEU A 110 -1.61 7.84 -2.56
C LEU A 110 -0.80 6.61 -3.02
N ALA A 111 -1.43 5.58 -3.59
CA ALA A 111 -0.72 4.35 -3.93
C ALA A 111 0.40 4.60 -4.96
N GLY A 112 1.59 4.04 -4.72
CA GLY A 112 2.78 4.20 -5.55
C GLY A 112 3.60 5.47 -5.27
N GLN A 113 3.04 6.45 -4.54
CA GLN A 113 3.73 7.71 -4.24
C GLN A 113 4.75 7.55 -3.12
N THR A 114 5.82 8.36 -3.14
CA THR A 114 6.72 8.49 -1.99
C THR A 114 6.22 9.62 -1.11
N VAL A 115 5.98 9.31 0.16
CA VAL A 115 5.48 10.26 1.16
C VAL A 115 6.41 10.29 2.37
N TYR A 116 6.43 11.45 3.02
CA TYR A 116 7.16 11.68 4.27
C TYR A 116 6.13 11.71 5.39
N MET A 117 6.33 10.91 6.43
CA MET A 117 5.34 10.73 7.49
C MET A 117 6.01 10.63 8.85
N PHE A 118 5.22 10.90 9.88
CA PHE A 118 5.64 10.84 11.27
C PHE A 118 4.86 9.77 12.04
N VAL A 119 5.58 8.92 12.78
CA VAL A 119 5.00 8.01 13.76
C VAL A 119 5.12 8.69 15.14
N PRO A 120 4.00 9.15 15.74
CA PRO A 120 4.05 9.81 17.03
C PRO A 120 4.40 8.83 18.17
N PRO A 121 4.96 9.33 19.29
CA PRO A 121 5.07 8.55 20.51
C PRO A 121 3.70 8.38 21.21
N PRO A 122 3.54 7.36 22.08
CA PRO A 122 4.51 6.28 22.33
C PRO A 122 4.54 5.31 21.15
N THR A 123 5.74 4.95 20.70
CA THR A 123 5.95 3.93 19.67
C THR A 123 7.08 3.00 20.09
N SER A 124 6.89 1.70 19.90
CA SER A 124 7.95 0.69 20.08
C SER A 124 8.82 0.54 18.84
N LEU A 125 8.46 1.22 17.75
CA LEU A 125 9.20 1.20 16.49
C LEU A 125 10.45 2.06 16.62
N THR A 126 11.58 1.49 16.21
CA THR A 126 12.87 2.16 16.09
C THR A 126 13.26 2.22 14.62
N CYS A 127 14.18 3.14 14.27
CA CYS A 127 14.67 3.18 12.90
C CYS A 127 15.32 1.84 12.49
N GLU A 128 16.10 1.20 13.38
CA GLU A 128 16.70 -0.12 13.13
C GLU A 128 15.67 -1.21 12.85
N SER A 129 14.57 -1.25 13.60
CA SER A 129 13.53 -2.26 13.41
C SER A 129 12.61 -1.98 12.22
N THR A 130 12.61 -0.77 11.67
CA THR A 130 11.68 -0.33 10.61
C THR A 130 12.33 -0.06 9.26
N ASN A 131 13.62 0.21 9.21
CA ASN A 131 14.29 0.54 7.95
C ASN A 131 14.21 -0.64 6.97
N PHE A 132 13.83 -0.36 5.72
CA PHE A 132 13.59 -1.37 4.69
C PHE A 132 12.55 -2.43 5.10
N LYS A 133 11.69 -2.11 6.06
CA LYS A 133 10.54 -2.92 6.45
C LYS A 133 9.25 -2.25 6.00
N ARG A 134 8.16 -3.01 6.14
CA ARG A 134 6.82 -2.51 5.86
C ARG A 134 6.14 -2.09 7.15
N LEU A 135 5.42 -0.97 7.08
CA LEU A 135 4.57 -0.51 8.16
C LEU A 135 3.12 -0.57 7.72
N SER A 136 2.27 -1.13 8.58
CA SER A 136 0.83 -0.99 8.51
C SER A 136 0.40 0.04 9.54
N ALA A 137 -0.41 1.01 9.13
CA ALA A 137 -0.83 2.11 9.98
C ALA A 137 -2.18 2.70 9.52
N THR A 138 -2.71 3.61 10.33
CA THR A 138 -3.76 4.53 9.89
C THR A 138 -3.11 5.86 9.55
N LEU A 139 -3.17 6.24 8.27
CA LEU A 139 -2.79 7.56 7.81
C LEU A 139 -3.78 8.58 8.36
N GLN A 140 -3.26 9.65 8.93
CA GLN A 140 -4.03 10.85 9.28
C GLN A 140 -3.25 12.06 8.77
N GLN A 141 -3.84 12.77 7.81
CA GLN A 141 -3.34 14.07 7.42
C GLN A 141 -3.57 15.08 8.54
N VAL A 142 -2.58 15.92 8.81
CA VAL A 142 -2.64 16.97 9.83
C VAL A 142 -2.53 18.32 9.14
N CYS A 143 -3.49 19.20 9.46
CA CYS A 143 -3.48 20.59 9.03
C CYS A 143 -2.42 21.35 9.82
N CYS A 144 -1.50 21.99 9.11
CA CYS A 144 -0.37 22.68 9.73
C CYS A 144 -0.53 24.19 9.80
N GLU A 145 -1.77 24.66 9.86
CA GLU A 145 -2.06 26.06 10.17
C GLU A 145 -1.64 26.37 11.61
N GLY A 146 -0.65 27.26 11.78
CA GLY A 146 -0.17 27.69 13.10
C GLY A 146 0.91 26.85 13.76
N GLY A 147 1.43 25.80 13.10
CA GLY A 147 2.75 25.21 13.39
C GLY A 147 2.99 24.54 14.77
N GLY A 148 1.97 24.34 15.61
CA GLY A 148 2.18 23.92 17.00
C GLY A 148 2.28 22.40 17.27
N ASN A 149 1.62 21.57 16.45
CA ASN A 149 1.46 20.14 16.76
C ASN A 149 2.24 19.23 15.80
N ALA A 150 2.71 18.09 16.30
CA ALA A 150 3.33 17.09 15.45
C ALA A 150 2.35 16.63 14.36
N PRO A 151 2.80 16.57 13.08
CA PRO A 151 4.18 16.57 12.65
C PRO A 151 4.59 17.87 11.93
N CYS A 152 3.88 18.98 12.17
CA CYS A 152 3.94 20.18 11.34
C CYS A 152 5.29 20.91 11.30
N LEU A 153 6.12 20.74 12.34
CA LEU A 153 7.48 21.27 12.36
C LEU A 153 8.50 20.39 11.62
N LEU A 154 8.09 19.21 11.14
CA LEU A 154 8.94 18.25 10.41
C LEU A 154 8.73 18.30 8.88
N ASP A 155 8.04 19.33 8.38
CA ASP A 155 7.72 19.49 6.94
C ASP A 155 7.01 18.26 6.33
N THR A 156 6.22 17.57 7.15
CA THR A 156 5.29 16.52 6.72
C THR A 156 3.88 16.89 7.14
N SER A 157 2.91 16.50 6.31
CA SER A 157 1.49 16.67 6.58
C SER A 157 0.82 15.38 7.04
N TYR A 158 1.58 14.30 7.28
CA TYR A 158 1.03 12.96 7.53
C TYR A 158 1.54 12.35 8.82
N THR A 159 0.60 11.82 9.61
CA THR A 159 0.88 10.99 10.77
C THR A 159 0.45 9.56 10.52
N LEU A 160 1.24 8.62 11.04
CA LEU A 160 0.95 7.19 11.05
C LEU A 160 0.50 6.79 12.46
N ALA A 161 -0.81 6.80 12.68
CA ALA A 161 -1.39 6.31 13.93
C ALA A 161 -1.38 4.77 13.95
N ASN A 162 -1.13 4.18 15.12
CA ASN A 162 -1.07 2.73 15.33
C ASN A 162 -0.09 2.02 14.36
N ALA A 163 1.04 2.67 14.07
CA ALA A 163 2.04 2.09 13.20
C ALA A 163 2.65 0.84 13.83
N GLN A 164 2.70 -0.23 13.05
CA GLN A 164 3.32 -1.49 13.43
C GLN A 164 4.03 -2.09 12.23
N LEU A 165 5.05 -2.91 12.48
CA LEU A 165 5.62 -3.75 11.43
C LEU A 165 4.49 -4.59 10.83
N ALA A 166 4.32 -4.50 9.51
CA ALA A 166 3.36 -5.34 8.83
C ALA A 166 3.80 -6.80 9.02
N LYS A 167 2.98 -7.59 9.70
CA LYS A 167 3.16 -9.05 9.75
C LYS A 167 2.88 -9.61 8.36
N ALA A 168 3.49 -10.74 8.00
CA ALA A 168 3.06 -11.50 6.84
C ALA A 168 1.55 -11.76 6.94
N GLY A 169 0.77 -11.16 6.02
CA GLY A 169 -0.70 -11.17 6.03
C GLY A 169 -1.39 -9.88 6.52
N GLY A 170 -0.69 -8.91 7.14
CA GLY A 170 -1.25 -7.62 7.58
C GLY A 170 -1.67 -6.70 6.42
N VAL A 171 -1.10 -6.94 5.24
CA VAL A 171 -1.45 -6.31 3.96
C VAL A 171 -2.89 -6.63 3.56
N SER A 172 -3.40 -7.79 3.99
CA SER A 172 -4.81 -8.18 3.77
C SER A 172 -5.81 -7.33 4.55
N GLN A 173 -5.40 -6.70 5.65
CA GLN A 173 -6.29 -5.84 6.46
C GLN A 173 -6.43 -4.42 5.89
N ALA A 174 -5.41 -3.92 5.18
CA ALA A 174 -5.46 -2.62 4.51
C ALA A 174 -6.06 -2.68 3.10
N ARG A 175 -6.01 -3.86 2.44
CA ARG A 175 -6.94 -4.13 1.33
C ARG A 175 -8.33 -4.08 1.94
N VAL A 176 -9.06 -3.00 1.66
CA VAL A 176 -10.52 -2.96 1.87
C VAL A 176 -11.03 -4.33 1.46
N LYS A 177 -11.69 -5.07 2.35
CA LYS A 177 -12.56 -6.17 1.92
C LYS A 177 -13.60 -5.50 1.03
N ALA A 178 -13.25 -5.24 -0.23
CA ALA A 178 -14.13 -4.71 -1.24
C ALA A 178 -15.33 -5.63 -1.16
N LYS A 179 -16.50 -5.04 -0.85
CA LYS A 179 -17.72 -5.80 -0.59
C LYS A 179 -17.90 -6.76 -1.75
N LYS A 180 -17.67 -8.05 -1.49
CA LYS A 180 -17.61 -9.06 -2.55
C LYS A 180 -18.96 -9.06 -3.26
N SER A 181 -18.94 -8.88 -4.57
CA SER A 181 -20.15 -8.84 -5.37
C SER A 181 -20.90 -10.17 -5.25
N ALA A 182 -22.22 -10.15 -5.48
CA ALA A 182 -23.02 -11.38 -5.47
C ALA A 182 -22.47 -12.43 -6.45
N VAL A 183 -21.92 -11.97 -7.60
CA VAL A 183 -21.28 -12.81 -8.62
C VAL A 183 -20.02 -13.49 -8.07
N TYR A 184 -19.16 -12.75 -7.37
CA TYR A 184 -17.97 -13.33 -6.72
C TYR A 184 -18.35 -14.40 -5.69
N ASN A 185 -19.36 -14.13 -4.86
CA ASN A 185 -19.79 -15.09 -3.85
C ASN A 185 -20.39 -16.36 -4.49
N GLN A 186 -21.16 -16.23 -5.57
CA GLN A 186 -21.65 -17.37 -6.34
C GLN A 186 -20.51 -18.19 -6.94
N ALA A 187 -19.48 -17.54 -7.49
CA ALA A 187 -18.29 -18.21 -8.01
C ALA A 187 -17.57 -19.01 -6.92
N MET A 188 -17.37 -18.42 -5.74
CA MET A 188 -16.78 -19.09 -4.58
C MET A 188 -17.63 -20.26 -4.07
N THR A 189 -18.95 -20.12 -4.01
CA THR A 189 -19.85 -21.23 -3.63
C THR A 189 -19.75 -22.37 -4.63
N ALA A 190 -19.75 -22.07 -5.93
CA ALA A 190 -19.58 -23.09 -6.97
C ALA A 190 -18.21 -23.77 -6.89
N PHE A 191 -17.15 -22.99 -6.64
CA PHE A 191 -15.78 -23.47 -6.46
C PHE A 191 -15.67 -24.44 -5.28
N ASN A 192 -16.15 -24.03 -4.10
CA ASN A 192 -16.13 -24.84 -2.89
C ASN A 192 -16.99 -26.11 -3.03
N SER A 193 -18.06 -26.04 -3.85
CA SER A 193 -18.88 -27.20 -4.20
C SER A 193 -18.27 -28.07 -5.32
N ARG A 194 -17.02 -27.81 -5.74
CA ARG A 194 -16.31 -28.49 -6.83
C ARG A 194 -17.03 -28.45 -8.19
N LYS A 195 -17.92 -27.48 -8.40
CA LYS A 195 -18.61 -27.24 -9.67
C LYS A 195 -17.74 -26.35 -10.56
N PHE A 196 -16.55 -26.83 -10.93
CA PHE A 196 -15.48 -25.99 -11.53
C PHE A 196 -15.89 -25.30 -12.83
N LYS A 197 -16.71 -25.93 -13.68
CA LYS A 197 -17.25 -25.29 -14.90
C LYS A 197 -18.15 -24.09 -14.58
N VAL A 198 -18.97 -24.20 -13.54
CA VAL A 198 -19.81 -23.09 -13.06
C VAL A 198 -18.93 -22.03 -12.39
N ALA A 199 -17.98 -22.46 -11.55
CA ALA A 199 -17.06 -21.55 -10.87
C ALA A 199 -16.27 -20.69 -11.86
N ALA A 200 -15.65 -21.31 -12.87
CA ALA A 200 -14.91 -20.58 -13.92
C ALA A 200 -15.80 -19.55 -14.62
N ARG A 201 -17.02 -19.93 -15.02
CA ARG A 201 -17.97 -19.00 -15.67
C ARG A 201 -18.33 -17.82 -14.78
N GLU A 202 -18.63 -18.04 -13.50
CA GLU A 202 -19.00 -16.94 -12.59
C GLU A 202 -17.78 -16.08 -12.22
N PHE A 203 -16.59 -16.67 -12.06
CA PHE A 203 -15.35 -15.90 -11.88
C PHE A 203 -15.01 -15.05 -13.11
N GLU A 204 -15.27 -15.53 -14.33
CA GLU A 204 -15.10 -14.75 -15.56
C GLU A 204 -16.02 -13.54 -15.62
N LYS A 205 -17.28 -13.70 -15.20
CA LYS A 205 -18.19 -12.55 -15.05
C LYS A 205 -17.69 -11.56 -14.00
N ALA A 206 -17.23 -12.06 -12.85
CA ALA A 206 -16.63 -11.21 -11.83
C ALA A 206 -15.37 -10.50 -12.34
N ARG A 207 -14.56 -11.15 -13.20
CA ARG A 207 -13.40 -10.54 -13.86
C ARG A 207 -13.81 -9.39 -14.76
N ALA A 208 -14.81 -9.61 -15.62
CA ALA A 208 -15.34 -8.59 -16.53
C ALA A 208 -15.90 -7.37 -15.78
N ASN A 209 -16.43 -7.57 -14.58
CA ASN A 209 -16.95 -6.51 -13.72
C ASN A 209 -15.86 -5.79 -12.90
N GLY A 210 -14.61 -6.25 -12.94
CA GLY A 210 -13.53 -5.70 -12.10
C GLY A 210 -13.61 -6.13 -10.63
N ASP A 211 -14.35 -7.18 -10.31
CA ASP A 211 -14.62 -7.65 -8.94
C ASP A 211 -13.58 -8.64 -8.40
N LEU A 212 -12.64 -9.12 -9.24
CA LEU A 212 -11.63 -10.09 -8.82
C LEU A 212 -10.45 -9.42 -8.10
N ASP A 213 -10.19 -9.90 -6.88
CA ASP A 213 -8.91 -9.74 -6.21
C ASP A 213 -7.95 -10.88 -6.57
N ILE A 214 -6.74 -10.85 -6.01
CA ILE A 214 -5.71 -11.88 -6.23
C ILE A 214 -6.22 -13.28 -5.93
N THR A 215 -6.95 -13.47 -4.84
CA THR A 215 -7.58 -14.75 -4.52
C THR A 215 -8.59 -15.15 -5.60
N GLY A 216 -9.42 -14.22 -6.08
CA GLY A 216 -10.35 -14.47 -7.19
C GLY A 216 -9.64 -14.91 -8.48
N TYR A 217 -8.57 -14.22 -8.88
CA TYR A 217 -7.76 -14.59 -10.05
C TYR A 217 -7.11 -15.97 -9.88
N TYR A 218 -6.58 -16.26 -8.69
CA TYR A 218 -6.05 -17.58 -8.37
C TYR A 218 -7.12 -18.68 -8.50
N ARG A 219 -8.29 -18.49 -7.89
CA ARG A 219 -9.40 -19.47 -7.94
C ARG A 219 -9.96 -19.67 -9.35
N LEU A 220 -9.95 -18.62 -10.18
CA LEU A 220 -10.27 -18.75 -11.60
C LEU A 220 -9.26 -19.64 -12.34
N GLY A 221 -7.97 -19.38 -12.19
CA GLY A 221 -6.91 -20.21 -12.76
C GLY A 221 -6.96 -21.66 -12.26
N GLU A 222 -7.24 -21.86 -10.99
CA GLU A 222 -7.41 -23.18 -10.38
C GLU A 222 -8.65 -23.91 -10.93
N SER A 223 -9.76 -23.20 -11.14
CA SER A 223 -10.96 -23.76 -11.78
C SER A 223 -10.65 -24.28 -13.18
N TYR A 224 -9.92 -23.49 -13.99
CA TYR A 224 -9.49 -23.92 -15.32
C TYR A 224 -8.53 -25.12 -15.25
N ARG A 225 -7.60 -25.13 -14.29
CA ARG A 225 -6.71 -26.29 -14.10
C ARG A 225 -7.48 -27.56 -13.80
N TYR A 226 -8.52 -27.51 -12.96
CA TYR A 226 -9.37 -28.67 -12.64
C TYR A 226 -10.19 -29.17 -13.83
N LEU A 227 -10.48 -28.30 -14.80
CA LEU A 227 -11.13 -28.64 -16.07
C LEU A 227 -10.15 -29.09 -17.15
N ASP A 228 -8.87 -29.22 -16.80
CA ASP A 228 -7.75 -29.48 -17.71
C ASP A 228 -7.54 -28.44 -18.82
N GLN A 229 -7.89 -27.19 -18.52
CA GLN A 229 -7.78 -26.05 -19.44
C GLN A 229 -6.59 -25.17 -19.06
N CYS A 230 -5.37 -25.73 -19.03
CA CYS A 230 -4.16 -24.98 -18.66
C CYS A 230 -3.95 -23.72 -19.52
N ARG A 231 -4.31 -23.77 -20.80
CA ARG A 231 -4.23 -22.62 -21.71
C ARG A 231 -5.10 -21.45 -21.26
N ASP A 232 -6.32 -21.72 -20.82
CA ASP A 232 -7.26 -20.70 -20.34
C ASP A 232 -6.86 -20.19 -18.95
N ALA A 233 -6.18 -21.02 -18.15
CA ALA A 233 -5.64 -20.64 -16.85
C ALA A 233 -4.49 -19.62 -16.93
N LEU A 234 -3.77 -19.52 -18.06
CA LEU A 234 -2.58 -18.67 -18.15
C LEU A 234 -2.89 -17.19 -17.93
N ALA A 235 -3.91 -16.64 -18.58
CA ALA A 235 -4.22 -15.21 -18.49
C ALA A 235 -4.49 -14.74 -17.05
N PRO A 236 -5.41 -15.37 -16.27
CA PRO A 236 -5.65 -14.94 -14.89
C PRO A 236 -4.45 -15.19 -13.96
N LEU A 237 -3.67 -16.26 -14.17
CA LEU A 237 -2.49 -16.55 -13.34
C LEU A 237 -1.32 -15.61 -13.68
N LYS A 238 -1.14 -15.27 -14.96
CA LYS A 238 -0.15 -14.29 -15.40
C LYS A 238 -0.45 -12.90 -14.83
N TYR A 239 -1.72 -12.50 -14.75
CA TYR A 239 -2.09 -11.26 -14.07
C TYR A 239 -1.54 -11.23 -12.64
N VAL A 240 -1.74 -12.30 -11.86
CA VAL A 240 -1.19 -12.39 -10.50
C VAL A 240 0.35 -12.37 -10.50
N TYR A 241 0.99 -13.08 -11.43
CA TYR A 241 2.45 -13.06 -11.56
C TYR A 241 3.00 -11.66 -11.87
N ASP A 242 2.39 -10.93 -12.80
CA ASP A 242 2.79 -9.57 -13.17
C ASP A 242 2.62 -8.61 -11.97
N GLN A 243 1.56 -8.79 -11.17
CA GLN A 243 1.35 -8.04 -9.93
C GLN A 243 2.44 -8.34 -8.89
N VAL A 244 2.92 -9.59 -8.81
CA VAL A 244 4.05 -9.97 -7.95
C VAL A 244 5.36 -9.35 -8.44
N GLN A 245 5.64 -9.42 -9.75
CA GLN A 245 6.85 -8.83 -10.34
C GLN A 245 6.87 -7.30 -10.18
N ALA A 246 5.72 -6.64 -10.35
CA ALA A 246 5.56 -5.21 -10.11
C ALA A 246 5.62 -4.81 -8.62
N ARG A 247 5.77 -5.78 -7.70
CA ARG A 247 5.74 -5.61 -6.24
C ARG A 247 4.44 -4.97 -5.73
N GLN A 248 3.35 -5.12 -6.47
CA GLN A 248 1.99 -4.71 -6.07
C GLN A 248 1.32 -5.77 -5.18
N VAL A 249 1.78 -7.00 -5.27
CA VAL A 249 1.40 -8.15 -4.44
C VAL A 249 2.68 -8.84 -3.99
N TRP A 250 2.76 -9.26 -2.74
CA TRP A 250 3.95 -9.97 -2.26
C TRP A 250 3.64 -11.43 -2.02
N ALA A 251 4.31 -12.28 -2.77
CA ALA A 251 4.16 -13.71 -2.67
C ALA A 251 4.51 -14.22 -1.26
N ASP A 252 5.51 -13.66 -0.58
CA ASP A 252 5.87 -14.10 0.78
C ASP A 252 4.76 -13.87 1.83
N GLU A 253 3.78 -13.02 1.56
CA GLU A 253 2.71 -12.65 2.50
C GLU A 253 1.29 -13.01 2.04
N ASP A 254 1.11 -13.35 0.75
CA ASP A 254 -0.18 -13.73 0.16
C ASP A 254 -0.09 -15.15 -0.39
N ASP A 255 -0.64 -16.10 0.37
CA ASP A 255 -0.60 -17.52 -0.01
C ASP A 255 -1.28 -17.78 -1.36
N ALA A 256 -2.36 -17.07 -1.66
CA ALA A 256 -3.04 -17.18 -2.96
C ALA A 256 -2.13 -16.70 -4.10
N ALA A 257 -1.33 -15.65 -3.87
CA ALA A 257 -0.35 -15.19 -4.85
C ALA A 257 0.76 -16.24 -5.09
N ARG A 258 1.34 -16.82 -4.03
CA ARG A 258 2.33 -17.91 -4.18
C ARG A 258 1.77 -19.08 -4.95
N GLN A 259 0.60 -19.56 -4.53
CA GLN A 259 -0.04 -20.71 -5.13
C GLN A 259 -0.43 -20.42 -6.58
N ALA A 260 -0.82 -19.19 -6.93
CA ALA A 260 -1.06 -18.78 -8.31
C ALA A 260 0.21 -18.81 -9.17
N VAL A 261 1.33 -18.27 -8.68
CA VAL A 261 2.61 -18.29 -9.42
C VAL A 261 3.11 -19.72 -9.63
N LEU A 262 3.01 -20.57 -8.62
CA LEU A 262 3.37 -21.99 -8.76
C LEU A 262 2.42 -22.72 -9.71
N LEU A 263 1.12 -22.44 -9.64
CA LEU A 263 0.14 -23.00 -10.55
C LEU A 263 0.37 -22.56 -12.00
N LEU A 264 0.85 -21.33 -12.23
CA LEU A 264 1.26 -20.86 -13.55
C LEU A 264 2.40 -21.72 -14.11
N ALA A 265 3.46 -21.93 -13.32
CA ALA A 265 4.57 -22.80 -13.72
C ALA A 265 4.11 -24.24 -14.03
N ARG A 266 3.20 -24.78 -13.23
CA ARG A 266 2.59 -26.11 -13.47
C ARG A 266 1.77 -26.15 -14.76
N CYS A 267 1.06 -25.08 -15.10
CA CYS A 267 0.30 -24.99 -16.36
C CYS A 267 1.24 -24.96 -17.56
N HIS A 268 2.32 -24.18 -17.53
CA HIS A 268 3.36 -24.20 -18.57
C HIS A 268 4.00 -25.57 -18.73
N ALA A 269 4.38 -26.22 -17.63
CA ALA A 269 4.95 -27.57 -17.66
C ALA A 269 3.99 -28.58 -18.31
N LYS A 270 2.70 -28.56 -17.94
CA LYS A 270 1.69 -29.46 -18.53
C LYS A 270 1.46 -29.22 -20.03
N MET A 271 1.66 -27.99 -20.51
CA MET A 271 1.62 -27.66 -21.93
C MET A 271 2.94 -27.93 -22.66
N ASN A 272 3.90 -28.60 -22.00
CA ASN A 272 5.24 -28.88 -22.52
C ASN A 272 6.05 -27.61 -22.88
N ASP A 273 5.94 -26.57 -22.05
CA ASP A 273 6.70 -25.33 -22.13
C ASP A 273 7.73 -25.26 -20.97
N PRO A 274 8.88 -25.94 -21.11
CA PRO A 274 9.88 -26.03 -20.06
C PRO A 274 10.55 -24.69 -19.74
N GLU A 275 10.76 -23.84 -20.74
CA GLU A 275 11.44 -22.55 -20.58
C GLU A 275 10.63 -21.63 -19.66
N ALA A 276 9.35 -21.42 -19.95
CA ALA A 276 8.50 -20.57 -19.12
C ALA A 276 8.29 -21.16 -17.71
N ALA A 277 8.08 -22.47 -17.61
CA ALA A 277 7.90 -23.14 -16.32
C ALA A 277 9.13 -22.96 -15.42
N THR A 278 10.33 -23.19 -15.96
CA THR A 278 11.58 -23.12 -15.19
C THR A 278 12.01 -21.68 -14.92
N TYR A 279 11.72 -20.73 -15.80
CA TYR A 279 11.90 -19.30 -15.54
C TYR A 279 11.15 -18.86 -14.29
N ILE A 280 9.87 -19.26 -14.16
CA ILE A 280 9.06 -18.96 -12.98
C ILE A 280 9.63 -19.64 -11.74
N LEU A 281 9.98 -20.93 -11.83
CA LEU A 281 10.52 -21.70 -10.70
C LEU A 281 11.86 -21.16 -10.19
N ASN A 282 12.73 -20.71 -11.10
CA ASN A 282 14.00 -20.06 -10.75
C ASN A 282 13.80 -18.78 -9.95
N GLY A 283 12.65 -18.10 -10.09
CA GLY A 283 12.28 -16.95 -9.26
C GLY A 283 12.26 -17.28 -7.76
N TYR A 284 11.85 -18.50 -7.37
CA TYR A 284 11.85 -18.94 -5.97
C TYR A 284 13.26 -19.20 -5.41
N LEU A 285 14.25 -19.47 -6.27
CA LEU A 285 15.63 -19.73 -5.86
C LEU A 285 16.38 -18.48 -5.40
N ASN A 286 15.82 -17.28 -5.60
CA ASN A 286 16.38 -16.03 -5.10
C ASN A 286 16.32 -15.93 -3.57
N GLU A 287 15.29 -16.52 -2.95
CA GLU A 287 15.10 -16.51 -1.49
C GLU A 287 14.69 -17.92 -1.00
N PRO A 288 15.59 -18.92 -1.10
CA PRO A 288 15.23 -20.33 -0.93
C PRO A 288 14.74 -20.68 0.47
N ALA A 289 15.17 -19.93 1.49
CA ALA A 289 14.68 -20.09 2.86
C ALA A 289 13.19 -19.75 3.00
N LYS A 290 12.69 -18.79 2.22
CA LYS A 290 11.28 -18.36 2.26
C LYS A 290 10.37 -19.27 1.43
N TYR A 291 10.86 -19.78 0.31
CA TYR A 291 10.08 -20.52 -0.68
C TYR A 291 10.39 -22.02 -0.69
N GLN A 292 10.82 -22.57 0.43
CA GLN A 292 11.23 -23.97 0.54
C GLN A 292 10.11 -24.93 0.09
N LYS A 293 8.85 -24.61 0.43
CA LYS A 293 7.67 -25.40 0.04
C LYS A 293 7.49 -25.39 -1.48
N GLU A 294 7.52 -24.23 -2.11
CA GLU A 294 7.34 -24.08 -3.56
C GLU A 294 8.49 -24.71 -4.34
N ILE A 295 9.72 -24.63 -3.85
CA ILE A 295 10.88 -25.30 -4.46
C ILE A 295 10.71 -26.83 -4.38
N ASN A 296 10.30 -27.35 -3.22
CA ASN A 296 10.04 -28.78 -3.05
C ASN A 296 8.87 -29.26 -3.91
N GLU A 297 7.80 -28.48 -4.03
CA GLU A 297 6.71 -28.79 -4.95
C GLU A 297 7.17 -28.73 -6.41
N GLY A 298 8.01 -27.76 -6.77
CA GLY A 298 8.66 -27.65 -8.08
C GLY A 298 9.46 -28.89 -8.46
N LEU A 299 10.12 -29.53 -7.49
CA LEU A 299 10.91 -30.75 -7.70
C LEU A 299 10.08 -32.04 -7.81
N ASN A 300 8.96 -32.11 -7.08
CA ASN A 300 8.26 -33.37 -6.81
C ASN A 300 6.84 -33.44 -7.40
N HIS A 301 6.26 -32.32 -7.83
CA HIS A 301 4.88 -32.30 -8.29
C HIS A 301 4.74 -32.94 -9.67
N LYS A 302 3.76 -33.85 -9.82
CA LYS A 302 3.53 -34.65 -11.04
C LYS A 302 3.36 -33.84 -12.33
N ASP A 303 2.83 -32.61 -12.23
CA ASP A 303 2.64 -31.72 -13.39
C ASP A 303 3.99 -31.34 -14.06
N PHE A 304 5.11 -31.43 -13.35
CA PHE A 304 6.45 -31.22 -13.93
C PHE A 304 7.03 -32.47 -14.60
N GLY A 305 6.36 -33.62 -14.49
CA GLY A 305 6.76 -34.85 -15.19
C GLY A 305 6.79 -34.70 -16.71
N TRP A 306 6.06 -33.75 -17.29
CA TRP A 306 6.06 -33.48 -18.73
C TRP A 306 7.37 -32.87 -19.22
N ILE A 307 8.09 -32.15 -18.35
CA ILE A 307 9.32 -31.43 -18.68
C ILE A 307 10.56 -32.00 -17.97
N HIS A 308 10.45 -33.13 -17.27
CA HIS A 308 11.49 -33.61 -16.36
C HIS A 308 12.84 -33.94 -17.04
N THR A 309 12.83 -34.23 -18.33
CA THR A 309 14.01 -34.50 -19.16
C THR A 309 14.52 -33.27 -19.91
N SER A 310 13.81 -32.14 -19.85
CA SER A 310 14.25 -30.92 -20.50
C SER A 310 15.51 -30.40 -19.82
N ARG A 311 16.40 -29.78 -20.60
CA ARG A 311 17.66 -29.23 -20.09
C ARG A 311 17.39 -28.19 -18.99
N GLU A 312 16.44 -27.29 -19.24
CA GLU A 312 16.07 -26.19 -18.36
C GLU A 312 15.59 -26.73 -17.00
N TYR A 313 14.77 -27.79 -17.01
CA TYR A 313 14.26 -28.37 -15.77
C TYR A 313 15.33 -29.15 -15.01
N VAL A 314 16.21 -29.87 -15.71
CA VAL A 314 17.35 -30.54 -15.10
C VAL A 314 18.28 -29.53 -14.41
N ASP A 315 18.55 -28.39 -15.06
CA ASP A 315 19.36 -27.31 -14.51
C ASP A 315 18.68 -26.67 -13.28
N PHE A 316 17.38 -26.37 -13.36
CA PHE A 316 16.58 -25.94 -12.20
C PHE A 316 16.68 -26.95 -11.05
N ALA A 317 16.44 -28.24 -11.31
CA ALA A 317 16.39 -29.27 -10.28
C ALA A 317 17.74 -29.45 -9.58
N LYS A 318 18.85 -29.35 -10.34
CA LYS A 318 20.20 -29.34 -9.79
C LYS A 318 20.42 -28.15 -8.85
N ASN A 319 20.08 -26.94 -9.31
CA ASN A 319 20.26 -25.71 -8.54
C ASN A 319 19.37 -25.68 -7.29
N ALA A 320 18.11 -26.11 -7.41
CA ALA A 320 17.17 -26.22 -6.31
C ALA A 320 17.70 -27.13 -5.20
N ARG A 321 18.19 -28.33 -5.56
CA ARG A 321 18.77 -29.27 -4.58
C ARG A 321 20.01 -28.71 -3.87
N LEU A 322 20.87 -28.00 -4.60
CA LEU A 322 22.03 -27.32 -4.01
C LEU A 322 21.59 -26.26 -3.00
N LYS A 323 20.67 -25.37 -3.39
CA LYS A 323 20.15 -24.31 -2.51
C LYS A 323 19.45 -24.86 -1.27
N LEU A 324 18.66 -25.92 -1.40
CA LEU A 324 17.97 -26.55 -0.27
C LEU A 324 18.93 -27.21 0.72
N ARG A 325 20.03 -27.81 0.25
CA ARG A 325 21.05 -28.42 1.10
C ARG A 325 21.79 -27.38 1.95
N ASP A 326 22.01 -26.19 1.40
CA ASP A 326 22.76 -25.13 2.05
C ASP A 326 21.90 -24.32 3.06
N LEU A 327 20.60 -24.65 3.21
CA LEU A 327 19.74 -24.03 4.21
C LEU A 327 20.04 -24.56 5.62
N PRO A 328 20.09 -23.67 6.64
CA PRO A 328 20.19 -24.11 8.02
C PRO A 328 19.00 -25.01 8.37
N ALA A 329 19.25 -26.05 9.16
CA ALA A 329 18.19 -26.92 9.65
C ALA A 329 17.14 -26.07 10.38
N GLN A 330 15.89 -26.11 9.90
CA GLN A 330 14.79 -25.39 10.54
C GLN A 330 14.63 -25.95 11.96
N PRO A 331 14.52 -25.09 13.00
CA PRO A 331 14.17 -25.56 14.33
C PRO A 331 12.82 -26.27 14.25
N LYS A 332 12.80 -27.51 14.75
CA LYS A 332 11.57 -28.31 14.87
C LYS A 332 10.59 -27.66 15.83
#